data_AF-A0A3D0DDN1-F1
#
_entry.id   AF-A0A3D0DDN1-F1
#
_cell.length_a   1.000
_cell.length_b   1.000
_cell.length_c   1.000
_cell.angle_alpha   90.00
_cell.angle_beta   90.00
_cell.angle_gamma   90.00
#
_symmetry.space_group_name_H-M   'P 1'
#
loop_
_entity.id
_entity.type
_entity.pdbx_description
1 polymer ?
#
loop_
_entity_poly.entity_id
_entity_poly.type
_entity_poly.pdbx_seq_one_letter_code
_entity_poly.pdbx_strand_id
1 'polypeptide(L)'
;MKLKSIGFLTVVIIIAHFCSVFGQERYFYKGHNYGSEALFNPLNFILNSGYGIMQMEGHSRKIFDLPYRTGARNLWRNLSDPFGPISRYGWGNFATNELFPLHLTKTHAQWLPNYQLHLIGGGMTYRAMYEWYEAHKIPA
;
A
#
# COMPACT_ATOMS: atom_id res chain seq x y z
N MET A 1 28.25 -9.48 26.43
CA MET A 1 26.88 -9.02 26.11
C MET A 1 26.09 -9.90 25.11
N LYS A 2 26.67 -10.89 24.42
CA LYS A 2 25.97 -11.66 23.36
C LYS A 2 25.08 -12.83 23.84
N LEU A 3 25.33 -13.43 25.02
CA LEU A 3 24.56 -14.58 25.51
C LEU A 3 23.12 -14.25 25.95
N LYS A 4 22.86 -13.03 26.45
CA LYS A 4 21.53 -12.62 26.91
C LYS A 4 20.53 -12.46 25.77
N SER A 5 21.01 -12.16 24.56
CA SER A 5 20.20 -11.97 23.35
C SER A 5 19.65 -13.28 22.79
N ILE A 6 20.42 -14.38 22.90
CA ILE A 6 20.00 -15.71 22.42
C ILE A 6 18.87 -16.25 23.29
N GLY A 7 18.99 -16.15 24.62
CA GLY A 7 17.92 -16.59 25.53
C GLY A 7 16.61 -15.84 25.30
N PHE A 8 16.67 -14.53 25.05
CA PHE A 8 15.49 -13.72 24.74
C PHE A 8 14.82 -14.14 23.42
N LEU A 9 15.61 -14.33 22.34
CA LEU A 9 15.08 -14.74 21.04
C LEU A 9 14.42 -16.12 21.10
N THR A 10 15.04 -17.07 21.81
CA THR A 10 14.49 -18.41 22.01
C THR A 10 13.16 -18.36 22.77
N VAL A 11 13.06 -17.53 23.82
CA VAL A 11 11.81 -17.32 24.56
C VAL A 11 10.72 -16.72 23.68
N VAL A 12 11.05 -15.73 22.84
CA VAL A 12 10.09 -15.13 21.89
C VAL A 12 9.59 -16.16 20.87
N ILE A 13 10.48 -16.99 20.31
CA ILE A 13 10.10 -18.05 19.35
C ILE A 13 9.22 -19.11 20.00
N ILE A 14 9.52 -19.50 21.24
CA ILE A 14 8.72 -20.44 22.03
C ILE A 14 7.32 -19.86 22.29
N ILE A 15 7.23 -18.60 22.75
CA ILE A 15 5.94 -17.94 22.96
C ILE A 15 5.14 -17.86 21.66
N ALA A 16 5.80 -17.52 20.54
CA ALA A 16 5.14 -17.49 19.23
C ALA A 16 4.64 -18.87 18.76
N HIS A 17 5.32 -19.96 19.12
CA HIS A 17 4.87 -21.34 18.81
C HIS A 17 3.68 -21.78 19.67
N PHE A 18 3.58 -21.31 20.91
CA PHE A 18 2.48 -21.65 21.82
C PHE A 18 1.29 -20.68 21.74
N CYS A 19 1.43 -19.55 21.05
CA CYS A 19 0.31 -18.69 20.70
C CYS A 19 -0.47 -19.30 19.53
N SER A 20 -1.60 -19.94 19.84
CA SER A 20 -2.61 -20.24 18.82
C SER A 20 -3.13 -18.92 18.24
N VAL A 21 -2.75 -18.62 17.01
CA VAL A 21 -3.32 -17.48 16.27
C VAL A 21 -4.68 -17.92 15.75
N PHE A 22 -5.75 -17.52 16.44
CA PHE A 22 -7.09 -17.64 15.90
C PHE A 22 -7.24 -16.65 14.75
N GLY A 23 -7.32 -17.15 13.52
CA GLY A 23 -7.62 -16.32 12.35
C GLY A 23 -9.06 -15.84 12.43
N GLN A 24 -9.26 -14.52 12.45
CA GLN A 24 -10.58 -13.94 12.22
C GLN A 24 -10.94 -14.12 10.74
N GLU A 25 -12.19 -14.48 10.44
CA GLU A 25 -12.66 -14.71 9.06
C GLU A 25 -12.43 -13.48 8.17
N ARG A 26 -12.68 -12.28 8.70
CA ARG A 26 -12.41 -10.99 8.05
C ARG A 26 -11.73 -10.04 9.03
N TYR A 27 -10.53 -9.55 8.71
CA TYR A 27 -9.74 -8.73 9.63
C TYR A 27 -9.94 -7.23 9.40
N PHE A 28 -10.05 -6.79 8.15
CA PHE A 28 -10.10 -5.36 7.79
C PHE A 28 -11.51 -4.86 7.41
N TYR A 29 -12.39 -5.74 6.91
CA TYR A 29 -13.78 -5.41 6.57
C TYR A 29 -14.76 -6.31 7.34
N LYS A 30 -15.53 -5.72 8.25
CA LYS A 30 -16.46 -6.42 9.15
C LYS A 30 -17.92 -6.42 8.67
N GLY A 31 -18.27 -5.59 7.68
CA GLY A 31 -19.64 -5.35 7.23
C GLY A 31 -20.43 -4.37 8.09
N HIS A 32 -19.77 -3.41 8.75
CA HIS A 32 -20.48 -2.41 9.55
C HIS A 32 -21.31 -1.46 8.66
N ASN A 33 -22.55 -1.19 9.09
CA ASN A 33 -23.47 -0.28 8.41
C ASN A 33 -23.34 1.18 8.91
N TYR A 34 -22.24 1.52 9.58
CA TYR A 34 -21.94 2.87 10.07
C TYR A 34 -20.47 3.24 9.85
N GLY A 35 -20.15 4.53 10.02
CA GLY A 35 -18.79 5.04 9.89
C GLY A 35 -18.24 4.98 8.45
N SER A 36 -16.91 4.95 8.33
CA SER A 36 -16.22 4.85 7.03
C SER A 36 -16.52 3.54 6.30
N GLU A 37 -16.80 2.48 7.04
CA GLU A 37 -17.06 1.15 6.49
C GLU A 37 -18.40 1.05 5.75
N ALA A 38 -19.42 1.82 6.20
CA ALA A 38 -20.69 1.94 5.48
C ALA A 38 -20.55 2.50 4.06
N LEU A 39 -19.48 3.27 3.84
CA LEU A 39 -19.14 3.85 2.54
C LEU A 39 -18.14 2.98 1.76
N PHE A 40 -17.58 1.94 2.38
CA PHE A 40 -16.55 1.13 1.74
C PHE A 40 -17.17 0.18 0.71
N ASN A 41 -16.81 0.36 -0.55
CA ASN A 41 -17.13 -0.52 -1.67
C ASN A 41 -16.16 -0.22 -2.83
N PRO A 42 -16.04 -1.11 -3.85
CA PRO A 42 -15.07 -0.96 -4.94
C PRO A 42 -15.18 0.38 -5.68
N LEU A 43 -16.41 0.82 -5.97
CA LEU A 43 -16.65 2.07 -6.69
C LEU A 43 -16.20 3.28 -5.86
N ASN A 44 -16.61 3.32 -4.59
CA ASN A 44 -16.27 4.42 -3.70
C ASN A 44 -14.75 4.48 -3.43
N PHE A 45 -14.10 3.33 -3.33
CA PHE A 45 -12.65 3.24 -3.21
C PHE A 45 -11.94 3.82 -4.45
N ILE A 46 -12.31 3.38 -5.65
CA ILE A 46 -11.72 3.88 -6.90
C ILE A 46 -11.88 5.40 -7.02
N LEU A 47 -13.07 5.92 -6.71
CA LEU A 47 -13.33 7.35 -6.79
C LEU A 47 -12.55 8.14 -5.73
N ASN A 48 -12.61 7.76 -4.46
CA ASN A 48 -11.94 8.52 -3.39
C ASN A 48 -10.42 8.43 -3.49
N SER A 49 -9.89 7.23 -3.71
CA SER A 49 -8.44 7.03 -3.83
C SER A 49 -7.91 7.60 -5.14
N GLY A 50 -8.64 7.47 -6.25
CA GLY A 50 -8.25 8.01 -7.55
C GLY A 50 -8.15 9.54 -7.58
N TYR A 51 -9.00 10.24 -6.83
CA TYR A 51 -8.98 11.69 -6.70
C TYR A 51 -8.21 12.20 -5.48
N GLY A 52 -7.51 11.33 -4.74
CA GLY A 52 -6.77 11.70 -3.52
C GLY A 52 -5.75 12.82 -3.74
N ILE A 53 -5.12 12.88 -4.92
CA ILE A 53 -4.14 13.92 -5.28
C ILE A 53 -4.72 15.34 -5.22
N MET A 54 -6.04 15.50 -5.42
CA MET A 54 -6.71 16.80 -5.36
C MET A 54 -6.76 17.39 -3.94
N GLN A 55 -6.50 16.56 -2.93
CA GLN A 55 -6.43 17.00 -1.53
C GLN A 55 -5.08 17.61 -1.18
N MET A 56 -4.05 17.41 -2.02
CA MET A 56 -2.71 17.94 -1.79
C MET A 56 -2.61 19.42 -2.21
N GLU A 57 -1.79 20.17 -1.49
CA GLU A 57 -1.51 21.57 -1.80
C GLU A 57 -0.85 21.69 -3.19
N GLY A 58 -1.19 22.75 -3.93
CA GLY A 58 -0.69 22.98 -5.29
C GLY A 58 -1.43 22.24 -6.40
N HIS A 59 -2.41 21.39 -6.08
CA HIS A 59 -3.26 20.72 -7.07
C HIS A 59 -4.64 21.38 -7.22
N SER A 60 -5.16 21.37 -8.44
CA SER A 60 -6.53 21.85 -8.71
C SER A 60 -7.56 20.95 -8.03
N ARG A 61 -8.55 21.57 -7.38
CA ARG A 61 -9.73 20.89 -6.82
C ARG A 61 -10.88 20.73 -7.81
N LYS A 62 -10.68 21.13 -9.07
CA LYS A 62 -11.69 21.01 -10.11
C LYS A 62 -11.47 19.70 -10.85
N ILE A 63 -12.41 18.77 -10.70
CA ILE A 63 -12.32 17.41 -11.27
C ILE A 63 -12.10 17.45 -12.78
N PHE A 64 -12.76 18.38 -13.49
CA PHE A 64 -12.69 18.48 -14.95
C PHE A 64 -11.42 19.17 -15.47
N ASP A 65 -10.64 19.82 -14.60
CA ASP A 65 -9.40 20.51 -15.00
C ASP A 65 -8.17 19.60 -14.93
N LEU A 66 -8.34 18.34 -14.50
CA LEU A 66 -7.25 17.39 -14.45
C LEU A 66 -6.78 17.01 -15.86
N PRO A 67 -5.46 16.84 -16.09
CA PRO A 67 -4.91 16.54 -17.41
C PRO A 67 -5.09 15.04 -17.77
N TYR A 68 -6.33 14.56 -17.85
CA TYR A 68 -6.69 13.15 -18.03
C TYR A 68 -5.97 12.50 -19.21
N ARG A 69 -5.89 13.19 -20.36
CA ARG A 69 -5.19 12.67 -21.55
C ARG A 69 -3.71 12.42 -21.28
N THR A 70 -3.05 13.36 -20.60
CA THR A 70 -1.64 13.23 -20.24
C THR A 70 -1.44 12.11 -19.21
N GLY A 71 -2.32 12.03 -18.21
CA GLY A 71 -2.32 10.94 -17.22
C GLY A 71 -2.45 9.56 -17.88
N ALA A 72 -3.46 9.38 -18.74
CA ALA A 72 -3.70 8.12 -19.46
C ALA A 72 -2.52 7.74 -20.36
N ARG A 73 -1.94 8.70 -21.09
CA ARG A 73 -0.74 8.46 -21.92
C ARG A 73 0.46 8.05 -21.08
N ASN A 74 0.68 8.71 -19.94
CA ASN A 74 1.78 8.38 -19.03
C ASN A 74 1.59 6.99 -18.43
N LEU A 75 0.37 6.66 -17.98
CA LEU A 75 0.02 5.33 -17.48
C LEU A 75 0.33 4.28 -18.53
N TRP A 76 -0.22 4.43 -19.74
CA TRP A 76 -0.03 3.46 -20.81
C TRP A 76 1.45 3.27 -21.17
N ARG A 77 2.20 4.36 -21.29
CA ARG A 77 3.64 4.31 -21.57
C ARG A 77 4.40 3.52 -20.50
N ASN A 78 4.12 3.76 -19.22
CA ASN A 78 4.79 3.05 -18.12
C ASN A 78 4.37 1.57 -18.03
N LEU A 79 3.13 1.24 -18.39
CA LEU A 79 2.68 -0.16 -18.47
C LEU A 79 3.31 -0.90 -19.66
N SER A 80 3.45 -0.24 -20.81
CA SER A 80 4.04 -0.85 -22.01
C SER A 80 5.56 -0.95 -21.96
N ASP A 81 6.22 -0.04 -21.24
CA ASP A 81 7.67 0.00 -21.08
C ASP A 81 8.01 0.36 -19.63
N PRO A 82 7.95 -0.62 -18.70
CA PRO A 82 8.29 -0.38 -17.30
C PRO A 82 9.80 -0.23 -17.08
N PHE A 83 10.63 -0.84 -17.93
CA PHE A 83 12.08 -0.91 -17.74
C PHE A 83 12.83 0.28 -18.35
N GLY A 84 12.29 0.94 -19.37
CA GLY A 84 12.89 2.13 -19.96
C GLY A 84 13.06 3.29 -18.97
N PRO A 85 12.01 3.67 -18.20
CA PRO A 85 12.14 4.64 -17.12
C PRO A 85 13.18 4.26 -16.06
N ILE A 86 13.18 2.99 -15.62
CA ILE A 86 14.15 2.49 -14.63
C ILE A 86 15.57 2.59 -15.16
N SER A 87 15.80 2.20 -16.41
CA SER A 87 17.12 2.26 -17.04
C SER A 87 17.64 3.69 -17.17
N ARG A 88 16.76 4.67 -17.45
CA ARG A 88 17.12 6.10 -17.47
C ARG A 88 17.39 6.67 -16.08
N TYR A 89 16.66 6.21 -15.07
CA TYR A 89 16.87 6.59 -13.67
C TYR A 89 18.13 5.96 -13.06
N GLY A 90 18.51 4.78 -13.56
CA GLY A 90 19.63 3.97 -13.10
C GLY A 90 19.17 2.84 -12.18
N TRP A 91 19.53 1.61 -12.52
CA TRP A 91 19.14 0.41 -11.76
C TRP A 91 19.63 0.42 -10.31
N GLY A 92 20.83 0.97 -10.05
CA GLY A 92 21.34 1.14 -8.70
C GLY A 92 20.45 2.08 -7.87
N ASN A 93 20.12 3.26 -8.43
CA ASN A 93 19.25 4.23 -7.78
C ASN A 93 17.85 3.65 -7.53
N PHE A 94 17.30 2.92 -8.50
CA PHE A 94 16.03 2.21 -8.33
C PHE A 94 16.08 1.21 -7.16
N ALA A 95 17.10 0.36 -7.11
CA ALA A 95 17.24 -0.63 -6.05
C ALA A 95 17.37 0.03 -4.66
N THR A 96 18.21 1.06 -4.53
CA THR A 96 18.49 1.69 -3.23
C THR A 96 17.39 2.64 -2.74
N ASN A 97 16.59 3.20 -3.65
CA ASN A 97 15.64 4.25 -3.31
C ASN A 97 14.18 3.76 -3.32
N GLU A 98 13.88 2.74 -4.13
CA GLU A 98 12.51 2.20 -4.28
C GLU A 98 12.34 0.80 -3.66
N LEU A 99 13.39 -0.04 -3.67
CA LEU A 99 13.27 -1.46 -3.27
C LEU A 99 13.92 -1.84 -1.94
N PHE A 100 14.89 -1.07 -1.45
CA PHE A 100 15.63 -1.45 -0.25
C PHE A 100 15.80 -0.27 0.71
N PRO A 101 15.65 -0.50 2.03
CA PRO A 101 15.78 0.54 3.05
C PRO A 101 17.25 0.81 3.41
N LEU A 102 18.07 1.16 2.42
CA LEU A 102 19.53 1.25 2.60
C LEU A 102 19.99 2.60 3.13
N HIS A 103 19.16 3.64 3.00
CA HIS A 103 19.53 5.00 3.38
C HIS A 103 18.38 5.74 4.09
N LEU A 104 18.67 6.35 5.24
CA LEU A 104 17.77 7.23 6.00
C LEU A 104 18.24 8.70 5.89
N THR A 105 18.48 9.15 4.67
CA THR A 105 18.87 10.55 4.40
C THR A 105 17.69 11.31 3.80
N LYS A 106 17.68 12.65 3.93
CA LYS A 106 16.58 13.49 3.42
C LYS A 106 16.28 13.28 1.93
N THR A 107 17.27 12.86 1.14
CA THR A 107 17.15 12.65 -0.31
C THR A 107 16.84 11.22 -0.71
N HIS A 108 17.01 10.23 0.18
CA HIS A 108 16.88 8.80 -0.15
C HIS A 108 15.88 8.05 0.74
N ALA A 109 15.27 8.70 1.74
CA ALA A 109 14.32 8.08 2.66
C ALA A 109 12.88 7.94 2.11
N GLN A 110 12.67 8.09 0.80
CA GLN A 110 11.33 8.02 0.19
C GLN A 110 10.72 6.61 0.26
N TRP A 111 11.57 5.58 0.38
CA TRP A 111 11.12 4.20 0.62
C TRP A 111 10.25 4.08 1.87
N LEU A 112 10.48 4.89 2.92
CA LEU A 112 9.75 4.78 4.18
C LEU A 112 8.26 5.12 4.04
N PRO A 113 7.88 6.33 3.57
CA PRO A 113 6.47 6.63 3.29
C PRO A 113 5.91 5.72 2.18
N ASN A 114 6.70 5.34 1.18
CA ASN A 114 6.24 4.43 0.12
C ASN A 114 5.87 3.04 0.68
N TYR A 115 6.64 2.50 1.63
CA TYR A 115 6.36 1.19 2.23
C TYR A 115 5.15 1.25 3.15
N GLN A 116 5.05 2.29 3.96
CA GLN A 116 3.89 2.49 4.82
C GLN A 116 2.61 2.62 3.99
N LEU A 117 2.63 3.45 2.95
CA LEU A 117 1.44 3.75 2.16
C LEU A 117 1.12 2.65 1.14
N HIS A 118 2.06 2.31 0.27
CA HIS A 118 1.79 1.45 -0.90
C HIS A 118 1.94 -0.03 -0.61
N LEU A 119 2.86 -0.45 0.27
CA LEU A 119 3.01 -1.86 0.62
C LEU A 119 2.05 -2.26 1.74
N ILE A 120 2.18 -1.64 2.91
CA ILE A 120 1.38 -2.00 4.09
C ILE A 120 -0.05 -1.50 3.92
N GLY A 121 -0.25 -0.19 3.73
CA GLY A 121 -1.57 0.40 3.53
C GLY A 121 -2.29 -0.16 2.29
N GLY A 122 -1.56 -0.33 1.19
CA GLY A 122 -2.06 -0.98 -0.02
C GLY A 122 -2.50 -2.43 0.22
N GLY A 123 -1.69 -3.23 0.93
CA GLY A 123 -2.02 -4.61 1.28
C GLY A 123 -3.24 -4.72 2.21
N MET A 124 -3.34 -3.85 3.22
CA MET A 124 -4.52 -3.78 4.09
C MET A 124 -5.79 -3.46 3.29
N THR A 125 -5.69 -2.49 2.39
CA THR A 125 -6.79 -2.07 1.52
C THR A 125 -7.20 -3.17 0.55
N TYR A 126 -6.24 -3.86 -0.06
CA TYR A 126 -6.49 -5.02 -0.91
C TYR A 126 -7.24 -6.10 -0.15
N ARG A 127 -6.80 -6.45 1.07
CA ARG A 127 -7.47 -7.47 1.88
C ARG A 127 -8.87 -7.01 2.30
N ALA A 128 -9.06 -5.75 2.68
CA ALA A 128 -10.38 -5.19 2.98
C ALA A 128 -11.34 -5.29 1.77
N MET A 129 -10.85 -5.00 0.56
CA MET A 129 -11.61 -5.11 -0.68
C MET A 129 -12.01 -6.56 -0.98
N TYR A 130 -11.08 -7.49 -0.82
CA TYR A 130 -11.35 -8.92 -0.98
C TYR A 130 -12.41 -9.41 0.02
N GLU A 131 -12.28 -9.03 1.29
CA GLU A 131 -13.25 -9.36 2.35
C GLU A 131 -14.64 -8.72 2.10
N TRP A 132 -14.69 -7.55 1.44
CA TRP A 132 -15.93 -6.95 0.96
C TRP A 132 -16.60 -7.82 -0.10
N TYR A 133 -15.86 -8.30 -1.10
CA TYR A 133 -16.39 -9.20 -2.13
C TYR A 133 -16.91 -10.51 -1.54
N GLU A 134 -16.16 -11.12 -0.62
CA GLU A 134 -16.60 -12.32 0.10
C GLU A 134 -17.90 -12.10 0.88
N ALA A 135 -17.99 -11.00 1.64
CA ALA A 135 -19.18 -10.67 2.43
C ALA A 135 -20.43 -10.43 1.55
N HIS A 136 -20.25 -9.97 0.31
CA HIS A 136 -21.33 -9.75 -0.65
C HIS A 136 -21.55 -10.92 -1.62
N LYS A 137 -20.78 -12.01 -1.48
CA LYS A 137 -20.86 -13.21 -2.34
C LYS A 137 -20.64 -12.88 -3.82
N ILE A 138 -19.75 -11.95 -4.10
CA ILE A 138 -19.33 -11.57 -5.45
C ILE A 138 -17.91 -12.13 -5.66
N PRO A 139 -17.59 -12.72 -6.82
CA PRO A 139 -16.22 -13.16 -7.12
C PRO A 139 -15.23 -11.99 -7.05
N ALA A 140 -14.14 -12.21 -6.32
CA ALA A 140 -13.02 -11.28 -6.21
C ALA A 140 -12.01 -11.43 -7.35
#